data_AF-A0A086K8W2-F1
#
_entry.id   AF-A0A086K8W2-F1
#
_cell.length_a   1.000
_cell.length_b   1.000
_cell.length_c   1.000
_cell.angle_alpha   90.00
_cell.angle_beta   90.00
_cell.angle_gamma   90.00
#
_symmetry.space_group_name_H-M   'P 1'
#
loop_
_entity.id
_entity.type
_entity.pdbx_description
1 polymer ?
#
loop_
_entity_poly.entity_id
_entity_poly.type
_entity_poly.pdbx_seq_one_letter_code
_entity_poly.pdbx_strand_id
1 'polypeptide(L)'
;VPDAYIERWHGEDLSKLSPALRRCLHLRCASSKELHSWRKLQLCRLLQRRPFDTGSPAVQLACLTEKILNVRAHLLRHFRDQQKKKVLSIWLSRRHRVMKYLYRVDFNLYKYVCQQLRIKCVRFAIPDSRDRQRAISPIAVDGDRCKFLIRQKLWKARFRPRQLKQVDGKVVRFTRHPMEQPSSAWNLPKEHRPSLSRAWPYGVREERLKGNYVIQNPTAAGLGYCPAPLFF
;
A
#
# COMPACT_ATOMS: atom_id res chain seq x y z
N VAL A 1 -8.63 8.85 -33.02
CA VAL A 1 -8.66 7.47 -32.48
C VAL A 1 -7.42 6.79 -33.01
N PRO A 2 -6.63 6.08 -32.18
CA PRO A 2 -5.45 5.36 -32.68
C PRO A 2 -5.86 4.35 -33.76
N ASP A 3 -5.01 4.16 -34.77
CA ASP A 3 -5.24 3.19 -35.85
C ASP A 3 -4.96 1.78 -35.30
N ALA A 4 -6.00 1.18 -34.73
CA ALA A 4 -5.98 -0.16 -34.16
C ALA A 4 -7.38 -0.79 -34.28
N TYR A 5 -7.47 -2.08 -33.91
CA TYR A 5 -8.68 -2.88 -34.03
C TYR A 5 -9.35 -3.11 -32.68
N ILE A 6 -10.64 -3.43 -32.76
CA ILE A 6 -11.46 -3.85 -31.62
C ILE A 6 -10.81 -5.08 -30.96
N GLU A 7 -11.01 -5.25 -29.65
CA GLU A 7 -10.49 -6.39 -28.88
C GLU A 7 -8.96 -6.57 -28.93
N ARG A 8 -8.49 -7.78 -29.31
CA ARG A 8 -7.09 -8.22 -29.28
C ARG A 8 -6.53 -8.46 -30.68
N TRP A 9 -7.27 -8.10 -31.72
CA TRP A 9 -6.89 -8.36 -33.11
C TRP A 9 -5.67 -7.53 -33.52
N HIS A 10 -4.72 -8.18 -34.18
CA HIS A 10 -3.57 -7.57 -34.82
C HIS A 10 -3.81 -7.42 -36.33
N GLY A 11 -3.06 -6.52 -36.97
CA GLY A 11 -3.20 -6.30 -38.42
C GLY A 11 -2.87 -7.54 -39.24
N GLU A 12 -1.95 -8.37 -38.76
CA GLU A 12 -1.56 -9.64 -39.37
C GLU A 12 -2.71 -10.66 -39.35
N ASP A 13 -3.43 -10.77 -38.23
CA ASP A 13 -4.58 -11.65 -38.07
C ASP A 13 -5.69 -11.33 -39.09
N LEU A 14 -5.81 -10.05 -39.44
CA LEU A 14 -6.87 -9.53 -40.32
C LEU A 14 -6.41 -9.39 -41.79
N SER A 15 -5.20 -9.85 -42.13
CA SER A 15 -4.63 -9.71 -43.48
C SER A 15 -5.45 -10.40 -44.57
N LYS A 16 -6.11 -11.52 -44.23
CA LYS A 16 -6.91 -12.33 -45.14
C LYS A 16 -8.35 -11.82 -45.31
N LEU A 17 -8.78 -10.85 -44.49
CA LEU A 17 -10.14 -10.33 -44.51
C LEU A 17 -10.31 -9.26 -45.59
N SER A 18 -11.54 -9.13 -46.11
CA SER A 18 -11.86 -8.07 -47.06
C SER A 18 -11.64 -6.68 -46.44
N PRO A 19 -11.28 -5.66 -47.25
CA PRO A 19 -11.06 -4.30 -46.73
C PRO A 19 -12.28 -3.72 -46.02
N ALA A 20 -13.49 -4.09 -46.44
CA ALA A 20 -14.72 -3.68 -45.79
C ALA A 20 -14.85 -4.25 -44.37
N LEU A 21 -14.61 -5.56 -44.19
CA LEU A 21 -14.64 -6.20 -42.87
C LEU A 21 -13.55 -5.64 -41.95
N ARG A 22 -12.36 -5.37 -42.48
CA ARG A 22 -11.27 -4.74 -41.74
C ARG A 22 -11.64 -3.33 -41.24
N ARG A 23 -12.41 -2.56 -42.01
CA ARG A 23 -12.94 -1.26 -41.56
C ARG A 23 -13.98 -1.43 -40.44
N CYS A 24 -14.87 -2.41 -40.54
CA CYS A 24 -15.87 -2.67 -39.50
C CYS A 24 -15.22 -3.04 -38.15
N LEU A 25 -14.12 -3.79 -38.17
CA LEU A 25 -13.37 -4.17 -36.97
C LEU A 25 -12.43 -3.06 -36.44
N HIS A 26 -12.33 -1.94 -37.14
CA HIS A 26 -11.48 -0.82 -36.74
C HIS A 26 -12.06 -0.10 -35.52
N LEU A 27 -11.22 0.44 -34.63
CA LEU A 27 -11.65 1.20 -33.45
C LEU A 27 -12.49 2.45 -33.76
N ARG A 28 -12.56 2.88 -35.02
CA ARG A 28 -13.41 4.00 -35.47
C ARG A 28 -14.89 3.62 -35.42
N CYS A 29 -15.19 2.34 -35.62
CA CYS A 29 -16.54 1.78 -35.55
C CYS A 29 -16.87 1.18 -34.18
N ALA A 30 -15.93 1.22 -33.24
CA ALA A 30 -16.07 0.58 -31.94
C ALA A 30 -17.09 1.26 -31.03
N SER A 31 -17.77 0.44 -30.22
CA SER A 31 -18.63 0.96 -29.16
C SER A 31 -17.81 1.63 -28.04
N SER A 32 -18.44 2.48 -27.23
CA SER A 32 -17.78 3.11 -26.07
C SER A 32 -17.22 2.07 -25.08
N LYS A 33 -17.91 0.94 -24.94
CA LYS A 33 -17.49 -0.21 -24.13
C LYS A 33 -16.23 -0.88 -24.68
N GLU A 34 -16.17 -1.09 -26.00
CA GLU A 34 -15.01 -1.66 -26.68
C GLU A 34 -13.79 -0.72 -26.60
N LEU A 35 -13.97 0.58 -26.84
CA LEU A 35 -12.91 1.58 -26.69
C LEU A 35 -12.32 1.55 -25.28
N HIS A 36 -13.17 1.45 -24.26
CA HIS A 36 -12.74 1.35 -22.87
C HIS A 36 -12.00 0.03 -22.59
N SER A 37 -12.52 -1.10 -23.09
CA SER A 37 -11.88 -2.41 -22.96
C SER A 37 -10.49 -2.43 -23.60
N TRP A 38 -10.37 -1.85 -24.80
CA TRP A 38 -9.12 -1.71 -25.53
C TRP A 38 -8.10 -0.83 -24.78
N ARG A 39 -8.50 0.36 -24.31
CA ARG A 39 -7.61 1.25 -23.51
C ARG A 39 -7.11 0.56 -22.26
N LYS A 40 -8.01 -0.14 -21.55
CA LYS A 40 -7.66 -0.90 -20.36
C LYS A 40 -6.62 -1.96 -20.69
N LEU A 41 -6.80 -2.69 -21.79
CA LEU A 41 -5.86 -3.72 -22.23
C LEU A 41 -4.49 -3.12 -22.55
N GLN A 42 -4.41 -1.99 -23.25
CA GLN A 42 -3.13 -1.33 -23.56
C GLN A 42 -2.38 -0.94 -22.29
N LEU A 43 -3.05 -0.31 -21.32
CA LEU A 43 -2.42 0.05 -20.05
C LEU A 43 -1.96 -1.18 -19.25
N CYS A 44 -2.71 -2.28 -19.31
CA CYS A 44 -2.30 -3.54 -18.66
C CYS A 44 -1.06 -4.13 -19.34
N ARG A 45 -1.02 -4.17 -20.67
CA ARG A 45 0.13 -4.67 -21.44
C ARG A 45 1.43 -3.92 -21.13
N LEU A 46 1.35 -2.62 -20.88
CA LEU A 46 2.52 -1.80 -20.51
C LEU A 46 3.07 -2.11 -19.11
N LEU A 47 2.22 -2.54 -18.18
CA LEU A 47 2.57 -2.70 -16.76
C LEU A 47 2.61 -4.16 -16.29
N GLN A 48 2.27 -5.12 -17.16
CA GLN A 48 2.30 -6.54 -16.84
C GLN A 48 3.73 -7.02 -16.62
N ARG A 49 3.95 -7.85 -15.59
CA ARG A 49 5.27 -8.46 -15.35
C ARG A 49 5.51 -9.71 -16.18
N ARG A 50 4.43 -10.39 -16.53
CA ARG A 50 4.38 -11.65 -17.27
C ARG A 50 3.24 -11.57 -18.29
N PRO A 51 3.27 -12.36 -19.36
CA PRO A 51 2.11 -12.47 -20.23
C PRO A 51 0.88 -12.90 -19.40
N PHE A 52 -0.26 -12.24 -19.64
CA PHE A 52 -1.54 -12.50 -18.96
C PHE A 52 -1.55 -12.19 -17.44
N ASP A 53 -0.59 -11.42 -16.93
CA ASP A 53 -0.63 -10.95 -15.56
C ASP A 53 -1.82 -10.00 -15.34
N THR A 54 -2.75 -10.42 -14.49
CA THR A 54 -3.96 -9.67 -14.12
C THR A 54 -3.93 -9.20 -12.66
N GLY A 55 -3.04 -9.77 -11.85
CA GLY A 55 -3.08 -9.66 -10.39
C GLY A 55 -2.03 -8.72 -9.82
N SER A 56 -0.97 -8.39 -10.58
CA SER A 56 0.09 -7.53 -10.06
C SER A 56 -0.41 -6.14 -9.66
N PRO A 57 0.19 -5.52 -8.63
CA PRO A 57 -0.24 -4.19 -8.16
C PRO A 57 -0.14 -3.13 -9.26
N ALA A 58 0.84 -3.23 -10.16
CA ALA A 58 0.98 -2.32 -11.30
C ALA A 58 -0.19 -2.46 -12.30
N VAL A 59 -0.56 -3.70 -12.68
CA VAL A 59 -1.71 -3.97 -13.57
C VAL A 59 -3.03 -3.56 -12.91
N GLN A 60 -3.20 -3.81 -11.61
CA GLN A 60 -4.37 -3.35 -10.86
C GLN A 60 -4.50 -1.83 -10.89
N LEU A 61 -3.38 -1.08 -10.78
CA LEU A 61 -3.37 0.37 -10.90
C LEU A 61 -3.77 0.85 -12.30
N ALA A 62 -3.27 0.22 -13.36
CA ALA A 62 -3.70 0.49 -14.74
C ALA A 62 -5.21 0.29 -14.90
N CYS A 63 -5.73 -0.85 -14.46
CA CYS A 63 -7.16 -1.17 -14.52
C CYS A 63 -8.03 -0.14 -13.79
N LEU A 64 -7.64 0.23 -12.57
CA LEU A 64 -8.38 1.22 -11.77
C LEU A 64 -8.30 2.61 -12.40
N THR A 65 -7.16 2.98 -12.97
CA THR A 65 -6.96 4.29 -13.58
C THR A 65 -7.86 4.46 -14.79
N GLU A 66 -7.95 3.47 -15.67
CA GLU A 66 -8.83 3.54 -16.84
C GLU A 66 -10.32 3.61 -16.43
N LYS A 67 -10.72 2.84 -15.41
CA LYS A 67 -12.07 2.92 -14.84
C LYS A 67 -12.39 4.31 -14.29
N ILE A 68 -11.46 4.92 -13.57
CA ILE A 68 -11.58 6.28 -13.02
C ILE A 68 -11.70 7.31 -14.14
N LEU A 69 -10.88 7.21 -15.19
CA LEU A 69 -10.92 8.14 -16.32
C LEU A 69 -12.25 8.04 -17.08
N ASN A 70 -12.75 6.83 -17.30
CA ASN A 70 -14.04 6.62 -17.97
C ASN A 70 -15.21 7.21 -17.16
N VAL A 71 -15.28 6.93 -15.85
CA VAL A 71 -16.32 7.50 -14.99
C VAL A 71 -16.17 9.01 -14.82
N ARG A 72 -14.95 9.55 -14.80
CA ARG A 72 -14.72 10.98 -14.83
C ARG A 72 -15.32 11.62 -16.09
N ALA A 73 -15.07 11.04 -17.26
CA ALA A 73 -15.65 11.53 -18.52
C ALA A 73 -17.19 11.50 -18.51
N HIS A 74 -17.79 10.44 -17.97
CA HIS A 74 -19.25 10.35 -17.76
C HIS A 74 -19.77 11.47 -16.85
N LEU A 75 -19.12 11.67 -15.70
CA LEU A 75 -19.54 12.68 -14.70
C LEU A 75 -19.35 14.12 -15.19
N LEU A 76 -18.42 14.40 -16.09
CA LEU A 76 -18.28 15.70 -16.73
C LEU A 76 -19.51 16.06 -17.57
N ARG A 77 -20.17 15.06 -18.18
CA ARG A 77 -21.43 15.24 -18.93
C ARG A 77 -22.65 15.16 -18.01
N HIS A 78 -22.62 14.26 -17.03
CA HIS A 78 -23.73 13.95 -16.13
C HIS A 78 -23.38 14.25 -14.67
N PHE A 79 -23.23 15.53 -14.34
CA PHE A 79 -22.75 15.97 -13.02
C PHE A 79 -23.71 15.67 -11.86
N ARG A 80 -25.00 15.38 -12.12
CA ARG A 80 -25.99 15.04 -11.08
C ARG A 80 -26.03 13.55 -10.70
N ASP A 81 -25.31 12.69 -11.40
CA ASP A 81 -25.31 11.24 -11.16
C ASP A 81 -24.54 10.88 -9.87
N GLN A 82 -25.27 10.75 -8.76
CA GLN A 82 -24.70 10.46 -7.44
C GLN A 82 -24.14 9.04 -7.33
N GLN A 83 -24.74 8.07 -8.03
CA GLN A 83 -24.27 6.68 -8.01
C GLN A 83 -22.87 6.58 -8.63
N LYS A 84 -22.63 7.25 -9.76
CA LYS A 84 -21.31 7.28 -10.39
C LYS A 84 -20.28 8.03 -9.56
N LYS A 85 -20.65 9.11 -8.86
CA LYS A 85 -19.76 9.79 -7.90
C LYS A 85 -19.33 8.86 -6.76
N LYS A 86 -20.28 8.09 -6.21
CA LYS A 86 -20.00 7.08 -5.17
C LYS A 86 -19.03 6.01 -5.70
N VAL A 87 -19.28 5.48 -6.89
CA VAL A 87 -18.39 4.50 -7.54
C VAL A 87 -16.98 5.08 -7.77
N LEU A 88 -16.89 6.32 -8.24
CA LEU A 88 -15.62 7.02 -8.44
C LEU A 88 -14.83 7.13 -7.12
N SER A 89 -15.49 7.55 -6.03
CA SER A 89 -14.87 7.65 -4.71
C SER A 89 -14.34 6.30 -4.20
N ILE A 90 -15.10 5.22 -4.40
CA ILE A 90 -14.68 3.86 -4.05
C ILE A 90 -13.43 3.46 -4.85
N TRP A 91 -13.40 3.72 -6.16
CA TRP A 91 -12.24 3.38 -6.99
C TRP A 91 -11.01 4.22 -6.69
N LEU A 92 -11.17 5.52 -6.42
CA LEU A 92 -10.07 6.38 -5.96
C LEU A 92 -9.47 5.84 -4.66
N SER A 93 -10.32 5.45 -3.70
CA SER A 93 -9.89 4.84 -2.43
C SER A 93 -9.16 3.51 -2.64
N ARG A 94 -9.67 2.64 -3.53
CA ARG A 94 -9.00 1.37 -3.88
C ARG A 94 -7.65 1.63 -4.53
N ARG A 95 -7.56 2.56 -5.49
CA ARG A 95 -6.32 2.93 -6.18
C ARG A 95 -5.28 3.45 -5.17
N HIS A 96 -5.70 4.31 -4.25
CA HIS A 96 -4.84 4.83 -3.19
C HIS A 96 -4.25 3.71 -2.30
N ARG A 97 -5.04 2.69 -1.94
CA ARG A 97 -4.55 1.54 -1.17
C ARG A 97 -3.50 0.73 -1.93
N VAL A 98 -3.72 0.48 -3.22
CA VAL A 98 -2.76 -0.26 -4.06
C VAL A 98 -1.49 0.57 -4.26
N MET A 99 -1.60 1.89 -4.49
CA MET A 99 -0.45 2.79 -4.55
C MET A 99 0.37 2.77 -3.25
N LYS A 100 -0.30 2.81 -2.09
CA LYS A 100 0.35 2.75 -0.78
C LYS A 100 1.06 1.41 -0.56
N TYR A 101 0.46 0.31 -1.01
CA TYR A 101 1.10 -1.00 -0.98
C TYR A 101 2.36 -1.03 -1.86
N LEU A 102 2.23 -0.60 -3.12
CA LEU A 102 3.33 -0.58 -4.08
C LEU A 102 4.49 0.30 -3.58
N TYR A 103 4.19 1.49 -3.05
CA TYR A 103 5.18 2.39 -2.45
C TYR A 103 5.98 1.73 -1.32
N ARG A 104 5.36 0.87 -0.50
CA ARG A 104 6.02 0.18 0.62
C ARG A 104 6.86 -1.01 0.17
N VAL A 105 6.44 -1.70 -0.88
CA VAL A 105 7.07 -2.94 -1.34
C VAL A 105 8.19 -2.65 -2.35
N ASP A 106 7.93 -1.78 -3.32
CA ASP A 106 8.86 -1.44 -4.39
C ASP A 106 8.65 0.02 -4.84
N PHE A 107 9.51 0.90 -4.33
CA PHE A 107 9.43 2.33 -4.60
C PHE A 107 9.80 2.67 -6.06
N ASN A 108 10.74 1.93 -6.66
CA ASN A 108 11.16 2.18 -8.04
C ASN A 108 10.03 1.85 -9.01
N LEU A 109 9.38 0.70 -8.81
CA LEU A 109 8.20 0.31 -9.58
C LEU A 109 7.05 1.29 -9.35
N TYR A 110 6.85 1.78 -8.12
CA TYR A 110 5.86 2.82 -7.84
C TYR A 110 6.10 4.10 -8.66
N LYS A 111 7.34 4.61 -8.67
CA LYS A 111 7.72 5.81 -9.43
C LYS A 111 7.49 5.60 -10.93
N TYR A 112 7.91 4.46 -11.46
CA TYR A 112 7.70 4.08 -12.86
C TYR A 112 6.21 4.04 -13.22
N VAL A 113 5.39 3.34 -12.43
CA VAL A 113 3.94 3.26 -12.67
C VAL A 113 3.27 4.62 -12.62
N CYS A 114 3.66 5.48 -11.67
CA CYS A 114 3.13 6.85 -11.59
C CYS A 114 3.49 7.68 -12.82
N GLN A 115 4.71 7.57 -13.33
CA GLN A 115 5.14 8.23 -14.56
C GLN A 115 4.35 7.74 -15.78
N GLN A 116 4.24 6.41 -15.96
CA GLN A 116 3.52 5.80 -17.08
C GLN A 116 2.03 6.17 -17.08
N LEU A 117 1.38 6.12 -15.92
CA LEU A 117 -0.06 6.43 -15.78
C LEU A 117 -0.33 7.94 -15.62
N ARG A 118 0.71 8.78 -15.64
CA ARG A 118 0.64 10.23 -15.38
C ARG A 118 -0.10 10.58 -14.09
N ILE A 119 0.16 9.81 -13.03
CA ILE A 119 -0.39 10.02 -11.69
C ILE A 119 0.64 10.79 -10.88
N LYS A 120 0.19 11.83 -10.16
CA LYS A 120 1.05 12.56 -9.23
C LYS A 120 1.56 11.61 -8.14
N CYS A 121 2.87 11.57 -7.96
CA CYS A 121 3.49 10.83 -6.85
C CYS A 121 3.04 11.45 -5.52
N VAL A 122 2.58 10.60 -4.61
CA VAL A 122 2.16 10.98 -3.26
C VAL A 122 3.17 10.41 -2.29
N ARG A 123 3.71 11.26 -1.42
CA ARG A 123 4.48 10.78 -0.26
C ARG A 123 3.49 10.22 0.75
N PHE A 124 3.43 8.89 0.86
CA PHE A 124 2.64 8.26 1.89
C PHE A 124 3.34 8.46 3.24
N ALA A 125 2.76 9.30 4.10
CA ALA A 125 3.16 9.33 5.50
C ALA A 125 2.81 7.97 6.11
N ILE A 126 3.81 7.19 6.52
CA ILE A 126 3.59 6.20 7.56
C ILE A 126 3.42 7.05 8.81
N PRO A 127 2.23 7.09 9.46
CA PRO A 127 2.06 7.91 10.64
C PRO A 127 3.03 7.38 11.69
N ASP A 128 4.09 8.13 11.95
CA ASP A 128 4.93 7.90 13.11
C ASP A 128 4.04 8.13 14.34
N SER A 129 3.95 7.13 15.21
CA SER A 129 3.10 7.20 16.40
C SER A 129 3.57 8.25 17.41
N ARG A 130 4.80 8.77 17.25
CA ARG A 130 5.44 9.71 18.16
C ARG A 130 5.09 11.19 17.87
N ASP A 131 4.87 11.55 16.59
CA ASP A 131 4.66 12.95 16.18
C ASP A 131 3.26 13.23 15.63
N ARG A 132 2.47 14.04 16.36
CA ARG A 132 1.10 14.44 15.97
C ARG A 132 1.06 15.24 14.66
N GLN A 133 2.07 16.09 14.41
CA GLN A 133 2.11 16.97 13.25
C GLN A 133 2.41 16.20 11.95
N ARG A 134 3.26 15.16 12.01
CA ARG A 134 3.61 14.29 10.86
C ARG A 134 2.50 13.32 10.48
N ALA A 135 1.53 13.08 11.36
CA ALA A 135 0.36 12.24 11.11
C ALA A 135 -0.74 12.93 10.28
N ILE A 136 -0.71 14.25 10.15
CA ILE A 136 -1.72 15.05 9.44
C ILE A 136 -1.20 15.33 8.02
N SER A 137 -1.15 14.30 7.17
CA SER A 137 -1.12 14.56 5.73
C SER A 137 -2.53 14.99 5.31
N PRO A 138 -2.72 16.14 4.63
CA PRO A 138 -4.05 16.56 4.16
C PRO A 138 -4.65 15.59 3.13
N ILE A 139 -3.83 14.67 2.59
CA ILE A 139 -4.22 13.62 1.64
C ILE A 139 -4.52 12.29 2.36
N ALA A 140 -4.15 12.14 3.64
CA ALA A 140 -4.34 10.88 4.36
C ALA A 140 -5.84 10.63 4.62
N VAL A 141 -6.36 9.61 3.94
CA VAL A 141 -7.70 9.03 4.12
C VAL A 141 -7.98 8.81 5.61
N ASP A 142 -9.19 9.19 6.06
CA ASP A 142 -9.68 9.10 7.44
C ASP A 142 -9.33 7.80 8.18
N GLY A 143 -9.17 6.68 7.46
CA GLY A 143 -8.77 5.40 8.02
C GLY A 143 -7.40 5.38 8.72
N ASP A 144 -6.39 6.10 8.21
CA ASP A 144 -5.08 6.16 8.87
C ASP A 144 -5.12 7.06 10.12
N ARG A 145 -5.89 8.16 10.05
CA ARG A 145 -6.17 9.05 11.19
C ARG A 145 -6.96 8.33 12.28
N CYS A 146 -7.99 7.58 11.90
CA CYS A 146 -8.75 6.73 12.81
C CYS A 146 -7.88 5.64 13.44
N LYS A 147 -7.02 4.95 12.68
CA LYS A 147 -6.07 3.96 13.27
C LYS A 147 -5.11 4.59 14.27
N PHE A 148 -4.61 5.79 14.00
CA PHE A 148 -3.78 6.54 14.94
C PHE A 148 -4.57 6.93 16.20
N LEU A 149 -5.77 7.50 16.05
CA LEU A 149 -6.63 7.89 17.16
C LEU A 149 -7.08 6.68 17.99
N ILE A 150 -7.39 5.54 17.35
CA ILE A 150 -7.70 4.27 18.01
C ILE A 150 -6.48 3.77 18.78
N ARG A 151 -5.28 3.79 18.20
CA ARG A 151 -4.04 3.43 18.91
C ARG A 151 -3.77 4.35 20.10
N GLN A 152 -3.96 5.66 19.95
CA GLN A 152 -3.89 6.60 21.07
C GLN A 152 -4.94 6.32 22.13
N LYS A 153 -6.19 6.02 21.75
CA LYS A 153 -7.28 5.70 22.69
C LYS A 153 -7.02 4.39 23.43
N LEU A 154 -6.54 3.36 22.73
CA LEU A 154 -6.12 2.08 23.33
C LEU A 154 -4.92 2.27 24.27
N TRP A 155 -3.95 3.10 23.90
CA TRP A 155 -2.83 3.46 24.75
C TRP A 155 -3.31 4.21 26.00
N LYS A 156 -4.11 5.28 25.84
CA LYS A 156 -4.71 6.02 26.95
C LYS A 156 -5.59 5.13 27.83
N ALA A 157 -6.31 4.15 27.28
CA ALA A 157 -7.13 3.21 28.03
C ALA A 157 -6.29 2.19 28.82
N ARG A 158 -5.21 1.67 28.23
CA ARG A 158 -4.24 0.79 28.92
C ARG A 158 -3.58 1.51 30.08
N PHE A 159 -3.28 2.80 29.91
CA PHE A 159 -2.64 3.66 30.90
C PHE A 159 -3.63 4.66 31.56
N ARG A 160 -4.92 4.33 31.66
CA ARG A 160 -5.90 5.11 32.45
C ARG A 160 -5.93 4.62 33.90
N PRO A 161 -5.79 5.49 34.91
CA PRO A 161 -5.89 5.09 36.31
C PRO A 161 -7.20 4.34 36.55
N ARG A 162 -7.09 3.11 37.05
CA ARG A 162 -8.23 2.28 37.43
C ARG A 162 -8.54 2.54 38.90
N GLN A 163 -9.81 2.50 39.25
CA GLN A 163 -10.23 2.48 40.64
C GLN A 163 -9.76 1.16 41.24
N LEU A 164 -8.91 1.24 42.26
CA LEU A 164 -8.49 0.07 43.04
C LEU A 164 -9.28 0.09 44.34
N LYS A 165 -9.86 -1.06 44.69
CA LYS A 165 -10.38 -1.28 46.04
C LYS A 165 -9.20 -1.62 46.93
N GLN A 166 -8.96 -0.80 47.94
CA GLN A 166 -8.02 -1.16 49.01
C GLN A 166 -8.60 -2.32 49.84
N VAL A 167 -7.73 -2.97 50.60
CA VAL A 167 -8.09 -4.09 51.50
C VAL A 167 -9.18 -3.66 52.50
N ASP A 168 -9.19 -2.38 52.88
CA ASP A 168 -10.20 -1.75 53.74
C ASP A 168 -11.55 -1.47 53.06
N GLY A 169 -11.74 -1.90 51.80
CA GLY A 169 -12.97 -1.71 51.03
C GLY A 169 -13.17 -0.30 50.43
N LYS A 170 -12.35 0.68 50.79
CA LYS A 170 -12.39 2.04 50.23
C LYS A 170 -11.91 2.05 48.77
N VAL A 171 -12.68 2.71 47.90
CA VAL A 171 -12.36 2.87 46.48
C VAL A 171 -11.57 4.16 46.28
N VAL A 172 -10.26 4.04 46.02
CA VAL A 172 -9.39 5.21 45.81
C VAL A 172 -9.34 5.53 44.33
N ARG A 173 -9.67 6.79 43.97
CA ARG A 173 -9.49 7.34 42.62
C ARG A 173 -8.09 7.95 42.52
N PHE A 174 -7.14 7.21 41.95
CA PHE A 174 -5.81 7.76 41.69
C PHE A 174 -5.87 8.78 40.54
N THR A 175 -5.30 9.98 40.74
CA THR A 175 -5.18 11.03 39.71
C THR A 175 -4.10 10.70 38.66
N ARG A 176 -3.14 9.87 39.02
CA ARG A 176 -2.09 9.29 38.16
C ARG A 176 -1.93 7.83 38.57
N HIS A 177 -1.66 6.91 37.64
CA HIS A 177 -1.32 5.54 38.04
C HIS A 177 -0.22 5.54 39.09
N PRO A 178 -0.33 4.73 40.16
CA PRO A 178 0.88 4.30 40.86
C PRO A 178 1.76 3.67 39.78
N MET A 179 2.81 4.37 39.37
CA MET A 179 3.82 3.76 38.53
C MET A 179 4.52 2.78 39.45
N GLU A 180 4.08 1.53 39.43
CA GLU A 180 4.96 0.43 39.83
C GLU A 180 6.26 0.68 39.08
N GLN A 181 7.36 0.77 39.82
CA GLN A 181 8.65 0.86 39.18
C GLN A 181 8.74 -0.33 38.22
N PRO A 182 9.13 -0.11 36.95
CA PRO A 182 9.32 -1.21 36.03
C PRO A 182 10.19 -2.26 36.74
N SER A 183 9.83 -3.54 36.63
CA SER A 183 10.58 -4.58 37.31
C SER A 183 12.06 -4.42 36.98
N SER A 184 12.95 -4.82 37.89
CA SER A 184 14.41 -4.74 37.66
C SER A 184 14.84 -5.39 36.33
N ALA A 185 14.02 -6.32 35.82
CA ALA A 185 14.20 -7.01 34.55
C ALA A 185 13.64 -6.29 33.30
N TRP A 186 13.09 -5.08 33.41
CA TRP A 186 12.44 -4.40 32.28
C TRP A 186 13.38 -4.08 31.11
N ASN A 187 14.64 -3.74 31.43
CA ASN A 187 15.71 -3.52 30.46
C ASN A 187 16.63 -4.74 30.28
N LEU A 188 16.34 -5.86 30.96
CA LEU A 188 17.09 -7.08 30.75
C LEU A 188 16.65 -7.74 29.43
N PRO A 189 17.57 -8.37 28.70
CA PRO A 189 17.23 -9.23 27.58
C PRO A 189 16.20 -10.28 28.03
N LYS A 190 15.10 -10.42 27.28
CA LYS A 190 14.13 -11.47 27.57
C LYS A 190 14.67 -12.80 27.07
N GLU A 191 14.55 -13.84 27.89
CA GLU A 191 14.79 -15.20 27.44
C GLU A 191 13.80 -15.55 26.32
N HIS A 192 14.32 -15.71 25.12
CA HIS A 192 13.56 -16.25 24.00
C HIS A 192 13.79 -17.74 23.93
N ARG A 193 12.70 -18.53 23.98
CA ARG A 193 12.79 -19.96 23.69
C ARG A 193 13.31 -20.13 22.25
N PRO A 194 14.37 -20.92 22.02
CA PRO A 194 14.84 -21.17 20.67
C PRO A 194 13.70 -21.79 19.86
N SER A 195 13.39 -21.16 18.73
CA SER A 195 12.37 -21.59 17.78
C SER A 195 13.08 -22.09 16.53
N LEU A 196 12.87 -23.36 16.18
CA LEU A 196 13.32 -23.94 14.92
C LEU A 196 12.44 -23.40 13.79
N SER A 197 12.92 -22.38 13.07
CA SER A 197 12.23 -21.88 11.87
C SER A 197 12.34 -22.91 10.74
N ARG A 198 11.22 -23.34 10.19
CA ARG A 198 11.17 -24.19 8.98
C ARG A 198 11.46 -23.43 7.68
N ALA A 199 11.74 -22.13 7.74
CA ALA A 199 11.91 -21.28 6.57
C ALA A 199 13.40 -21.13 6.20
N TRP A 200 13.70 -21.56 4.97
CA TRP A 200 14.92 -21.24 4.22
C TRP A 200 15.16 -19.71 4.12
N PRO A 201 16.41 -19.23 3.90
CA PRO A 201 17.56 -19.97 3.38
C PRO A 201 18.71 -20.26 4.38
N TYR A 202 18.47 -20.22 5.69
CA TYR A 202 19.53 -20.49 6.67
C TYR A 202 19.17 -21.68 7.55
N GLY A 203 19.38 -22.88 7.01
CA GLY A 203 19.56 -24.06 7.86
C GLY A 203 20.66 -23.79 8.90
N VAL A 204 20.53 -24.42 10.06
CA VAL A 204 21.51 -24.32 11.13
C VAL A 204 22.83 -24.95 10.64
N ARG A 205 23.83 -24.12 10.34
CA ARG A 205 25.20 -24.60 10.04
C ARG A 205 25.84 -25.14 11.33
N GLU A 206 26.74 -26.12 11.22
CA GLU A 206 27.46 -26.70 12.38
C GLU A 206 28.16 -25.64 13.24
N GLU A 207 28.64 -24.56 12.62
CA GLU A 207 29.24 -23.39 13.28
C GLU A 207 28.29 -22.74 14.31
N ARG A 208 26.98 -22.72 14.00
CA ARG A 208 25.93 -22.16 14.87
C ARG A 208 25.58 -23.10 16.02
N LEU A 209 25.67 -24.42 15.82
CA LEU A 209 25.50 -25.43 16.87
C LEU A 209 26.67 -25.43 17.85
N LYS A 210 27.89 -25.19 17.36
CA LYS A 210 29.10 -25.04 18.17
C LYS A 210 29.14 -23.73 18.99
N GLY A 211 28.16 -22.84 18.82
CA GLY A 211 28.08 -21.55 19.53
C GLY A 211 29.07 -20.49 19.06
N ASN A 212 29.91 -20.80 18.07
CA ASN A 212 30.94 -19.90 17.56
C ASN A 212 30.39 -19.06 16.41
N TYR A 213 29.55 -18.07 16.72
CA TYR A 213 29.14 -17.07 15.73
C TYR A 213 29.21 -15.66 16.31
N VAL A 214 29.78 -14.75 15.52
CA VAL A 214 29.90 -13.35 15.88
C VAL A 214 28.57 -12.66 15.55
N ILE A 215 27.81 -12.30 16.59
CA ILE A 215 26.62 -11.45 16.44
C ILE A 215 27.10 -10.01 16.37
N GLN A 216 27.02 -9.37 15.20
CA GLN A 216 27.34 -7.96 15.10
C GLN A 216 26.27 -7.13 15.83
N ASN A 217 26.71 -6.37 16.85
CA ASN A 217 25.85 -5.43 17.55
C ASN A 217 25.56 -4.24 16.61
N PRO A 218 24.31 -4.04 16.15
CA PRO A 218 23.98 -2.95 15.23
C PRO A 218 24.09 -1.56 15.88
N THR A 219 24.34 -1.51 17.18
CA THR A 219 24.47 -0.31 18.01
C THR A 219 25.91 -0.06 18.46
N ALA A 220 26.84 -1.00 18.21
CA ALA A 220 28.26 -0.78 18.48
C ALA A 220 28.91 -0.04 17.31
N ALA A 221 29.80 0.90 17.61
CA ALA A 221 30.54 1.65 16.60
C ALA A 221 31.54 0.71 15.87
N GLY A 222 31.08 0.12 14.77
CA GLY A 222 31.88 -0.72 13.86
C GLY A 222 31.42 -0.52 12.42
N LEU A 223 32.04 -1.23 11.48
CA LEU A 223 31.97 -1.11 10.00
C LEU A 223 30.57 -1.28 9.34
N GLY A 224 29.48 -1.08 10.06
CA GLY A 224 28.10 -0.98 9.57
C GLY A 224 27.39 0.32 9.97
N TYR A 225 28.12 1.34 10.46
CA TYR A 225 27.56 2.66 10.70
C TYR A 225 27.24 3.35 9.36
N CYS A 226 25.96 3.40 9.00
CA CYS A 226 25.46 4.33 7.99
C CYS A 226 25.08 5.65 8.70
N PRO A 227 25.90 6.70 8.65
CA PRO A 227 25.44 8.02 9.04
C PRO A 227 24.42 8.45 8.00
N ALA A 228 23.15 8.54 8.38
CA ALA A 228 22.23 9.38 7.63
C ALA A 228 22.64 10.83 7.91
N PRO A 229 23.10 11.61 6.92
CA PRO A 229 23.39 13.01 7.17
C PRO A 229 22.05 13.73 7.37
N LEU A 230 21.85 14.25 8.58
CA LEU A 230 20.88 15.30 8.85
C LEU A 230 21.48 16.58 8.27
N PHE A 231 21.13 16.89 7.01
CA PHE A 231 21.33 18.25 6.50
C PHE A 231 20.12 19.10 6.88
N PHE A 232 20.46 20.25 7.48
CA PHE A 232 19.63 21.37 7.86
C PHE A 232 18.77 21.90 6.71
#